data_AF-A0AAW0TEQ5-F1
#
_entry.id   AF-A0AAW0TEQ5-F1
#
_cell.length_a   1.000
_cell.length_b   1.000
_cell.length_c   1.000
_cell.angle_alpha   90.00
_cell.angle_beta   90.00
_cell.angle_gamma   90.00
#
_symmetry.space_group_name_H-M   'P 1'
#
loop_
_entity.id
_entity.type
_entity.pdbx_description
1 polymer ?
#
loop_
_entity_poly.entity_id
_entity_poly.type
_entity_poly.pdbx_seq_one_letter_code
_entity_poly.pdbx_strand_id
1 'polypeptide(L)'
;MASILPREFTRALARTRGLCSASIGVWTQKAGYKNFPVPPNYDHIEVPTERQRLKFYQKVPQYPGNVRPPKMTKRLDLIRGEEEIHRDLLLKQYGIVARRGGMLRHGHLEMIRMTIARKINMSKMFAIWRIDAPWKPITKKGTGQADGRGEGLHRPLRHPHQGRACHH
;
A
#
# COMPACT_ATOMS: atom_id res chain seq x y z
N MET A 1 -11.69 36.82 65.32
CA MET A 1 -12.49 37.73 66.17
C MET A 1 -13.92 37.63 65.73
N ALA A 2 -14.83 37.41 66.69
CA ALA A 2 -16.29 37.37 66.61
C ALA A 2 -16.92 36.27 65.70
N SER A 3 -17.87 35.42 66.05
CA SER A 3 -18.54 34.93 67.27
C SER A 3 -19.94 34.44 66.83
N ILE A 4 -20.55 33.53 67.61
CA ILE A 4 -22.03 33.37 67.75
C ILE A 4 -22.74 32.44 66.72
N LEU A 5 -22.91 31.18 67.13
CA LEU A 5 -24.14 30.36 66.94
C LEU A 5 -25.37 31.15 67.47
N PRO A 6 -26.69 30.86 67.18
CA PRO A 6 -27.21 29.48 67.23
C PRO A 6 -28.66 29.19 66.69
N ARG A 7 -29.15 27.98 67.02
CA ARG A 7 -30.55 27.52 67.31
C ARG A 7 -31.61 27.43 66.20
N GLU A 8 -31.85 26.18 65.81
CA GLU A 8 -33.15 25.46 65.82
C GLU A 8 -34.43 26.30 65.98
N PHE A 9 -35.32 26.23 64.99
CA PHE A 9 -36.76 26.31 65.25
C PHE A 9 -37.55 25.48 64.21
N THR A 10 -38.40 24.63 64.76
CA THR A 10 -39.18 23.57 64.12
C THR A 10 -40.41 24.05 63.35
N ARG A 11 -40.76 23.24 62.33
CA ARG A 11 -42.11 22.88 61.81
C ARG A 11 -42.94 23.93 61.06
N ALA A 12 -43.24 23.62 59.79
CA ALA A 12 -44.61 23.71 59.27
C ALA A 12 -44.82 22.75 58.08
N LEU A 13 -45.98 22.08 58.11
CA LEU A 13 -46.51 21.10 57.17
C LEU A 13 -46.77 21.69 55.78
N ALA A 14 -46.49 20.92 54.73
CA ALA A 14 -47.36 20.89 53.55
C ALA A 14 -47.24 19.53 52.85
N ARG A 15 -48.19 18.64 53.16
CA ARG A 15 -48.53 17.49 52.32
C ARG A 15 -49.15 18.01 51.04
N THR A 16 -48.47 17.85 49.92
CA THR A 16 -49.11 17.75 48.60
C THR A 16 -48.73 16.40 48.00
N ARG A 17 -49.72 15.50 47.98
CA ARG A 17 -49.69 14.22 47.27
C ARG A 17 -49.73 14.53 45.77
N GLY A 18 -48.57 14.63 45.14
CA GLY A 18 -48.42 14.57 43.69
C GLY A 18 -48.15 13.13 43.27
N LEU A 19 -49.11 12.53 42.56
CA LEU A 19 -48.93 11.27 41.83
C LEU A 19 -47.91 11.49 40.71
N CYS A 20 -46.65 11.17 40.96
CA CYS A 20 -45.71 10.83 39.90
C CYS A 20 -45.31 9.39 40.13
N SER A 21 -45.88 8.48 39.34
CA SER A 21 -45.35 7.13 39.18
C SER A 21 -43.95 7.27 38.58
N ALA A 22 -42.94 7.35 39.44
CA ALA A 22 -41.57 7.12 39.03
C ALA A 22 -41.50 5.65 38.64
N SER A 23 -41.66 5.38 37.34
CA SER A 23 -41.18 4.13 36.77
C SER A 23 -39.68 4.12 37.04
N ILE A 24 -39.29 3.42 38.09
CA ILE A 24 -37.89 3.10 38.38
C ILE A 24 -37.44 2.28 37.19
N GLY A 25 -36.82 2.94 36.20
CA GLY A 25 -36.19 2.27 35.09
C GLY A 25 -35.16 1.31 35.67
N VAL A 26 -35.46 0.01 35.62
CA VAL A 26 -34.54 -1.03 36.05
C VAL A 26 -33.40 -1.05 35.03
N TRP A 27 -32.31 -0.36 35.35
CA TRP A 27 -31.06 -0.44 34.61
C TRP A 27 -30.48 -1.83 34.81
N THR A 28 -30.84 -2.75 33.91
CA THR A 28 -30.28 -4.10 33.90
C THR A 28 -28.86 -4.02 33.35
N GLN A 29 -27.86 -4.13 34.23
CA GLN A 29 -26.46 -4.13 33.83
C GLN A 29 -26.16 -5.39 33.01
N LYS A 30 -26.12 -5.25 31.68
CA LYS A 30 -25.70 -6.33 30.77
C LYS A 30 -24.17 -6.36 30.71
N ALA A 31 -23.53 -6.97 31.70
CA ALA A 31 -22.09 -7.25 31.66
C ALA A 31 -21.85 -8.62 31.01
N GLY A 32 -21.47 -8.63 29.73
CA GLY A 32 -21.10 -9.86 29.02
C GLY A 32 -19.62 -10.20 29.20
N TYR A 33 -19.32 -11.47 29.50
CA TYR A 33 -17.95 -11.98 29.55
C TYR A 33 -17.33 -11.95 28.14
N LYS A 34 -16.25 -11.18 27.97
CA LYS A 34 -15.54 -11.07 26.69
C LYS A 34 -14.30 -11.96 26.74
N ASN A 35 -14.31 -13.03 25.95
CA ASN A 35 -13.14 -13.87 25.72
C ASN A 35 -12.18 -13.18 24.75
N PHE A 36 -11.03 -12.75 25.24
CA PHE A 36 -9.92 -12.25 24.40
C PHE A 36 -8.94 -13.40 24.19
N PRO A 37 -8.82 -13.95 22.96
CA PRO A 37 -7.82 -14.97 22.68
C PRO A 37 -6.42 -14.40 22.84
N VAL A 38 -5.47 -15.26 23.23
CA VAL A 38 -4.06 -14.87 23.36
C VAL A 38 -3.54 -14.40 21.99
N PRO A 39 -2.81 -13.28 21.91
CA PRO A 39 -2.22 -12.82 20.66
C PRO A 39 -1.28 -13.88 20.05
N PRO A 40 -1.29 -14.04 18.72
CA PRO A 40 -0.36 -14.95 18.04
C PRO A 40 1.09 -14.47 18.22
N ASN A 41 1.99 -15.42 18.49
CA ASN A 41 3.42 -15.15 18.63
C ASN A 41 4.15 -15.26 17.27
N TYR A 42 5.03 -14.31 16.97
CA TYR A 42 5.77 -14.16 15.71
C TYR A 42 7.30 -14.21 15.88
N ASP A 43 7.81 -14.65 17.04
CA ASP A 43 9.25 -14.66 17.35
C ASP A 43 10.10 -15.54 16.41
N HIS A 44 9.47 -16.51 15.73
CA HIS A 44 10.12 -17.41 14.78
C HIS A 44 10.38 -16.78 13.39
N ILE A 45 9.96 -15.54 13.17
CA ILE A 45 10.07 -14.87 11.86
C ILE A 45 11.29 -13.97 11.86
N GLU A 46 12.37 -14.45 11.27
CA GLU A 46 13.59 -13.67 11.07
C GLU A 46 13.40 -12.69 9.90
N VAL A 47 13.33 -11.40 10.22
CA VAL A 47 13.23 -10.33 9.21
C VAL A 47 14.64 -9.94 8.77
N PRO A 48 15.00 -10.06 7.48
CA PRO A 48 16.31 -9.62 7.01
C PRO A 48 16.47 -8.10 7.18
N THR A 49 17.36 -7.68 8.08
CA THR A 49 17.57 -6.25 8.40
C THR A 49 18.09 -5.46 7.19
N GLU A 50 18.87 -6.09 6.31
CA GLU A 50 19.53 -5.41 5.20
C GLU A 50 18.58 -5.02 4.05
N ARG A 51 17.49 -5.78 3.82
CA ARG A 51 16.68 -5.67 2.59
C ARG A 51 15.17 -5.71 2.85
N GLN A 52 14.70 -4.79 3.69
CA GLN A 52 13.28 -4.66 4.00
C GLN A 52 12.48 -3.99 2.88
N ARG A 53 13.11 -3.06 2.15
CA ARG A 53 12.47 -2.28 1.07
C ARG A 53 12.65 -2.96 -0.28
N LEU A 54 11.64 -2.81 -1.14
CA LEU A 54 11.69 -3.27 -2.52
C LEU A 54 12.86 -2.65 -3.30
N LYS A 55 13.61 -3.51 -3.99
CA LYS A 55 14.72 -3.12 -4.87
C LYS A 55 14.24 -2.15 -5.95
N PHE A 56 15.07 -1.18 -6.30
CA PHE A 56 14.81 -0.31 -7.45
C PHE A 56 15.13 -1.04 -8.75
N TYR A 57 14.19 -1.02 -9.71
CA TYR A 57 14.43 -1.51 -11.06
C TYR A 57 14.62 -0.35 -12.03
N GLN A 58 15.68 -0.41 -12.84
CA GLN A 58 15.89 0.56 -13.92
C GLN A 58 14.81 0.39 -15.00
N LYS A 59 14.50 1.48 -15.72
CA LYS A 59 13.50 1.46 -16.79
C LYS A 59 13.95 0.69 -18.02
N VAL A 60 15.25 0.76 -18.33
CA VAL A 60 15.86 0.12 -19.49
C VAL A 60 17.02 -0.73 -18.95
N PRO A 61 17.17 -1.99 -19.37
CA PRO A 61 18.34 -2.77 -19.05
C PRO A 61 19.61 -2.08 -19.57
N GLN A 62 20.70 -2.15 -18.81
CA GLN A 62 21.97 -1.59 -19.25
C GLN A 62 22.60 -2.53 -20.30
N TYR A 63 22.61 -2.09 -21.56
CA TYR A 63 23.32 -2.77 -22.64
C TYR A 63 24.71 -2.14 -22.84
N PRO A 64 25.73 -2.92 -23.24
CA PRO A 64 26.99 -2.33 -23.68
C PRO A 64 26.73 -1.43 -24.90
N GLY A 65 27.42 -0.29 -24.99
CA GLY A 65 27.10 0.79 -25.95
C GLY A 65 27.06 0.37 -27.42
N ASN A 66 27.74 -0.72 -27.77
CA ASN A 66 27.81 -1.25 -29.13
C ASN A 66 26.59 -2.09 -29.53
N VAL A 67 25.77 -2.51 -28.56
CA VAL A 67 24.62 -3.41 -28.80
C VAL A 67 23.32 -2.62 -28.69
N ARG A 68 22.60 -2.54 -29.82
CA ARG A 68 21.25 -1.99 -29.83
C ARG A 68 20.29 -3.01 -29.20
N PRO A 69 19.31 -2.57 -28.39
CA PRO A 69 18.29 -3.47 -27.88
C PRO A 69 17.59 -4.20 -29.04
N PRO A 70 17.42 -5.53 -28.96
CA PRO A 70 16.76 -6.28 -30.01
C PRO A 70 15.30 -5.82 -30.15
N LYS A 71 14.82 -5.64 -31.38
CA LYS A 71 13.40 -5.39 -31.63
C LYS A 71 12.63 -6.70 -31.43
N MET A 72 11.50 -6.64 -30.73
CA MET A 72 10.67 -7.81 -30.47
C MET A 72 9.21 -7.52 -30.82
N THR A 73 8.54 -8.53 -31.37
CA THR A 73 7.10 -8.51 -31.58
C THR A 73 6.36 -8.39 -30.24
N LYS A 74 5.10 -7.95 -30.30
CA LYS A 74 4.26 -7.72 -29.11
C LYS A 74 4.06 -8.96 -28.22
N ARG A 75 4.29 -10.20 -28.71
CA ARG A 75 4.16 -11.49 -27.98
C ARG A 75 3.06 -11.46 -26.92
N LEU A 76 1.82 -11.58 -27.37
CA LEU A 76 0.63 -11.62 -26.50
C LEU A 76 0.48 -12.97 -25.79
N ASP A 77 1.26 -13.96 -26.20
CA ASP A 77 1.21 -15.30 -25.62
C ASP A 77 1.69 -15.29 -24.16
N LEU A 78 2.60 -14.38 -23.82
CA LEU A 78 3.14 -14.20 -22.45
C LEU A 78 2.10 -13.72 -21.42
N ILE A 79 0.94 -13.22 -21.86
CA ILE A 79 -0.13 -12.76 -20.95
C ILE A 79 -1.33 -13.71 -20.96
N ARG A 80 -1.31 -14.73 -21.83
CA ARG A 80 -2.38 -15.70 -22.01
C ARG A 80 -2.06 -16.95 -21.22
N GLY A 81 -3.08 -17.56 -20.64
CA GLY A 81 -2.94 -18.76 -19.83
C GLY A 81 -2.59 -18.46 -18.36
N GLU A 82 -2.36 -19.54 -17.63
CA GLU A 82 -2.03 -19.50 -16.22
C GLU A 82 -0.52 -19.38 -16.03
N GLU A 83 -0.10 -18.64 -15.00
CA GLU A 83 1.30 -18.49 -14.65
C GLU A 83 1.82 -19.78 -14.02
N GLU A 84 2.82 -20.47 -14.60
CA GLU A 84 3.30 -21.77 -14.10
C GLU A 84 4.34 -21.64 -12.97
N ILE A 85 5.19 -20.60 -13.02
CA ILE A 85 6.40 -20.51 -12.19
C ILE A 85 6.09 -19.94 -10.81
N HIS A 86 5.27 -18.90 -10.76
CA HIS A 86 5.11 -18.05 -9.58
C HIS A 86 3.77 -18.25 -8.85
N ARG A 87 3.29 -19.50 -8.74
CA ARG A 87 2.00 -19.82 -8.09
C ARG A 87 2.06 -19.75 -6.57
N ASP A 88 3.12 -20.30 -5.97
CA ASP A 88 3.16 -20.51 -4.51
C ASP A 88 3.89 -19.40 -3.76
N LEU A 89 3.49 -19.21 -2.50
CA LEU A 89 4.13 -18.28 -1.56
C LEU A 89 5.32 -18.95 -0.87
N LEU A 90 6.53 -18.42 -1.10
CA LEU A 90 7.76 -18.94 -0.49
C LEU A 90 7.71 -18.88 1.04
N LEU A 91 7.21 -17.76 1.57
CA LEU A 91 7.17 -17.47 3.00
C LEU A 91 5.78 -17.73 3.62
N LYS A 92 4.82 -18.24 2.84
CA LYS A 92 3.43 -18.61 3.22
C LYS A 92 2.57 -17.55 3.93
N GLN A 93 3.09 -16.37 4.26
CA GLN A 93 2.37 -15.34 5.01
C GLN A 93 1.40 -14.55 4.13
N TYR A 94 1.93 -13.76 3.20
CA TYR A 94 1.15 -12.82 2.40
C TYR A 94 1.74 -12.66 1.01
N GLY A 95 0.88 -12.37 0.03
CA GLY A 95 1.27 -12.06 -1.34
C GLY A 95 0.15 -11.39 -2.11
N ILE A 96 0.51 -10.74 -3.22
CA ILE A 96 -0.44 -10.13 -4.14
C ILE A 96 -0.66 -11.10 -5.30
N VAL A 97 -1.90 -11.56 -5.46
CA VAL A 97 -2.26 -12.50 -6.52
C VAL A 97 -2.85 -11.73 -7.71
N ALA A 98 -2.31 -11.97 -8.89
CA ALA A 98 -2.86 -11.43 -10.13
C ALA A 98 -4.05 -12.28 -10.58
N ARG A 99 -5.25 -11.70 -10.63
CA ARG A 99 -6.45 -12.39 -11.14
C ARG A 99 -6.51 -12.45 -12.68
N ARG A 100 -5.76 -11.60 -13.37
CA ARG A 100 -5.74 -11.50 -14.83
C ARG A 100 -4.35 -11.12 -15.32
N GLY A 101 -3.96 -11.65 -16.48
CA GLY A 101 -2.74 -11.28 -17.18
C GLY A 101 -2.75 -9.82 -17.65
N GLY A 102 -1.57 -9.20 -17.67
CA GLY A 102 -1.37 -7.82 -18.08
C GLY A 102 0.12 -7.47 -18.21
N MET A 103 0.42 -6.28 -18.73
CA MET A 103 1.80 -5.82 -18.90
C MET A 103 2.14 -4.72 -17.90
N LEU A 104 3.12 -4.97 -17.04
CA LEU A 104 3.62 -3.97 -16.10
C LEU A 104 4.71 -3.12 -16.76
N ARG A 105 4.52 -1.80 -16.73
CA ARG A 105 5.55 -0.84 -17.14
C ARG A 105 6.36 -0.43 -15.92
N HIS A 106 7.57 0.09 -16.16
CA HIS A 106 8.42 0.66 -15.10
C HIS A 106 7.67 1.65 -14.19
N GLY A 107 6.78 2.48 -14.74
CA GLY A 107 5.97 3.40 -13.93
C GLY A 107 5.04 2.70 -12.93
N HIS A 108 4.47 1.53 -13.28
CA HIS A 108 3.66 0.74 -12.34
C HIS A 108 4.53 0.17 -11.21
N LEU A 109 5.74 -0.30 -11.56
CA LEU A 109 6.69 -0.82 -10.57
C LEU A 109 7.12 0.26 -9.58
N GLU A 110 7.40 1.48 -10.04
CA GLU A 110 7.77 2.59 -9.15
C GLU A 110 6.59 3.04 -8.28
N MET A 111 5.37 3.04 -8.81
CA MET A 111 4.17 3.31 -8.03
C MET A 111 3.97 2.29 -6.91
N ILE A 112 4.14 0.99 -7.20
CA ILE A 112 4.06 -0.08 -6.21
C ILE A 112 5.16 0.08 -5.17
N ARG A 113 6.41 0.31 -5.61
CA ARG A 113 7.58 0.51 -4.75
C ARG A 113 7.36 1.66 -3.77
N MET A 114 6.91 2.82 -4.26
CA MET A 114 6.66 4.00 -3.44
C MET A 114 5.48 3.83 -2.50
N THR A 115 4.42 3.14 -2.93
CA THR A 115 3.26 2.88 -2.07
C THR A 115 3.61 1.97 -0.90
N ILE A 116 4.35 0.89 -1.17
CA ILE A 116 4.80 -0.03 -0.12
C ILE A 116 5.83 0.65 0.77
N ALA A 117 6.80 1.37 0.20
CA ALA A 117 7.84 2.05 0.96
C ALA A 117 7.31 3.08 1.96
N ARG A 118 6.15 3.71 1.69
CA ARG A 118 5.49 4.66 2.60
C ARG A 118 4.70 3.98 3.73
N LYS A 119 4.24 2.75 3.53
CA LYS A 119 3.34 2.04 4.47
C LYS A 119 4.04 0.93 5.26
N ILE A 120 5.26 0.55 4.89
CA ILE A 120 5.97 -0.56 5.51
C ILE A 120 6.66 -0.13 6.82
N ASN A 121 6.50 -0.94 7.86
CA ASN A 121 7.24 -0.79 9.11
C ASN A 121 8.56 -1.56 9.01
N MET A 122 9.67 -0.82 8.98
CA MET A 122 11.01 -1.38 8.77
C MET A 122 11.36 -2.47 9.80
N SER A 123 11.02 -2.31 11.08
CA SER A 123 11.38 -3.27 12.13
C SER A 123 10.67 -4.64 12.05
N LYS A 124 9.53 -4.75 11.36
CA LYS A 124 8.66 -5.94 11.43
C LYS A 124 8.29 -6.54 10.08
N MET A 125 8.52 -5.81 8.99
CA MET A 125 8.01 -6.18 7.67
C MET A 125 9.12 -6.08 6.62
N PHE A 126 9.06 -6.96 5.64
CA PHE A 126 9.90 -6.90 4.45
C PHE A 126 9.09 -7.23 3.20
N ALA A 127 9.56 -6.74 2.05
CA ALA A 127 8.93 -6.98 0.77
C ALA A 127 9.98 -7.34 -0.30
N ILE A 128 9.67 -8.37 -1.10
CA ILE A 128 10.55 -8.90 -2.14
C ILE A 128 9.83 -8.86 -3.49
N TRP A 129 10.57 -8.58 -4.56
CA TRP A 129 10.03 -8.70 -5.92
C TRP A 129 9.98 -10.15 -6.36
N ARG A 130 8.82 -10.54 -6.88
CA ARG A 130 8.55 -11.82 -7.55
C ARG A 130 8.49 -11.69 -9.07
N ILE A 131 8.79 -10.51 -9.58
CA ILE A 131 8.66 -10.13 -10.99
C ILE A 131 10.03 -9.66 -11.44
N ASP A 132 10.42 -10.04 -12.66
CA ASP A 132 11.68 -9.62 -13.24
C ASP A 132 11.69 -8.12 -13.59
N ALA A 133 12.91 -7.58 -13.69
CA ALA A 133 13.11 -6.24 -14.20
C ALA A 133 12.52 -6.10 -15.63
N PRO A 134 12.04 -4.91 -16.02
CA PRO A 134 11.48 -4.70 -17.34
C PRO A 134 12.53 -4.92 -18.43
N TRP A 135 12.47 -6.06 -19.10
CA TRP A 135 13.40 -6.44 -20.18
C TRP A 135 12.81 -6.24 -21.57
N LYS A 136 11.48 -6.34 -21.70
CA LYS A 136 10.78 -6.35 -22.98
C LYS A 136 10.73 -4.94 -23.60
N PRO A 137 11.35 -4.71 -24.75
CA PRO A 137 11.28 -3.42 -25.44
C PRO A 137 9.88 -3.21 -26.03
N ILE A 138 9.36 -1.98 -25.92
CA ILE A 138 8.08 -1.58 -26.51
C ILE A 138 8.36 -0.51 -27.56
N THR A 139 8.07 -0.82 -28.82
CA THR A 139 8.17 0.14 -29.93
C THR A 139 6.91 0.99 -30.00
N LYS A 140 7.07 2.26 -30.36
CA LYS A 140 5.96 3.17 -30.69
C LYS A 140 6.35 3.96 -31.94
N LYS A 141 5.40 4.16 -32.85
CA LYS A 141 5.56 5.12 -33.94
C LYS A 141 5.45 6.54 -33.39
N GLY A 142 6.11 7.49 -34.06
CA GLY A 142 5.91 8.92 -33.79
C GLY A 142 4.50 9.33 -34.17
N THR A 143 3.91 10.26 -33.40
CA THR A 143 2.60 10.83 -33.72
C THR A 143 2.65 11.49 -35.11
N GLY A 144 1.66 11.22 -35.97
CA GLY A 144 1.55 11.83 -37.31
C GLY A 144 2.34 11.12 -38.43
N GLN A 145 2.97 9.97 -38.17
CA GLN A 145 3.58 9.17 -39.24
C GLN A 145 2.58 8.24 -39.90
N ALA A 146 2.65 8.15 -41.23
CA ALA A 146 1.84 7.24 -42.02
C ALA A 146 2.08 5.77 -41.65
N ASP A 147 1.04 4.96 -41.75
CA ASP A 147 1.15 3.52 -41.63
C ASP A 147 1.99 2.92 -42.77
N GLY A 148 2.66 1.80 -42.50
CA GLY A 148 3.54 1.13 -43.48
C GLY A 148 5.03 1.50 -43.46
N ARG A 149 5.45 2.65 -42.92
CA ARG A 149 6.89 3.00 -42.81
C ARG A 149 7.60 2.32 -41.62
N GLY A 150 7.73 0.99 -41.68
CA GLY A 150 8.57 0.19 -40.78
C GLY A 150 8.21 0.25 -39.28
N GLU A 151 8.97 -0.49 -38.47
CA GLU A 151 8.80 -0.49 -37.01
C GLU A 151 9.49 0.73 -36.36
N GLY A 152 8.71 1.49 -35.60
CA GLY A 152 9.14 2.73 -34.93
C GLY A 152 10.30 2.57 -33.95
N LEU A 153 10.90 3.71 -33.59
CA LEU A 153 12.05 3.78 -32.70
C LEU A 153 11.71 3.28 -31.28
N HIS A 154 12.62 2.51 -30.69
CA HIS A 154 12.58 2.19 -29.27
C HIS A 154 12.90 3.46 -28.46
N ARG A 155 11.97 3.97 -27.63
CA ARG A 155 12.17 5.20 -26.85
C ARG A 155 13.23 4.98 -25.75
N PRO A 156 14.49 5.43 -25.89
CA PRO A 156 15.44 5.42 -24.80
C PRO A 156 15.12 6.60 -23.88
N LEU A 157 15.46 6.50 -22.60
CA LEU A 157 15.43 7.65 -21.71
C LEU A 157 16.45 8.69 -22.21
N ARG A 158 15.98 9.81 -22.77
CA ARG A 158 16.79 11.03 -22.75
C ARG A 158 16.72 11.59 -21.33
N HIS A 159 17.83 11.52 -20.60
CA HIS A 159 17.99 12.33 -19.39
C HIS A 159 17.99 13.81 -19.82
N PRO A 160 17.22 14.70 -19.17
CA PRO A 160 17.34 16.12 -19.41
C PRO A 160 18.63 16.61 -18.72
N HIS A 161 19.76 16.51 -19.40
CA HIS A 161 20.96 17.24 -19.01
C HIS A 161 21.02 18.57 -19.75
N GLN A 162 20.82 19.63 -18.95
CA GLN A 162 21.55 20.91 -18.92
C GLN A 162 21.53 21.82 -20.17
N GLY A 163 20.91 22.99 -19.98
CA GLY A 163 21.49 24.30 -20.31
C GLY A 163 21.79 24.59 -21.78
N ARG A 164 20.86 25.28 -22.45
CA ARG A 164 21.23 26.31 -23.42
C ARG A 164 20.52 27.59 -23.02
N ALA A 165 21.22 28.38 -22.20
CA ALA A 165 20.92 29.80 -22.06
C ALA A 165 21.30 30.46 -23.39
N CYS A 166 20.31 31.00 -24.09
CA CYS A 166 20.55 31.91 -25.19
C CYS A 166 21.01 33.23 -24.58
N HIS A 167 22.27 33.62 -24.83
CA HIS A 167 22.71 34.99 -24.62
C HIS A 167 22.29 35.84 -25.82
N HIS A 168 21.63 36.96 -25.54
CA HIS A 168 21.44 38.10 -26.42
C HIS A 168 22.59 39.08 -26.23
#